data_AF-J7L5K9-F1
#
_entry.id   AF-J7L5K9-F1
#
_cell.length_a   1.000
_cell.length_b   1.000
_cell.length_c   1.000
_cell.angle_alpha   90.00
_cell.angle_beta   90.00
_cell.angle_gamma   90.00
#
_symmetry.space_group_name_H-M   'P 1'
#
loop_
_entity.id
_entity.type
_entity.pdbx_description
1 polymer ?
#
loop_
_entity_poly.entity_id
_entity_poly.type
_entity_poly.pdbx_seq_one_letter_code
_entity_poly.pdbx_strand_id
1 'polypeptide(L)'
;MTGMTQSAMTRRFGIGLVALALAATACTSNDAETQGTTDSTADPVELSITPGEGGEEIAPNTPVRVNAENGTITDVKIDQVVPDEEGEDSEDADLYEMTGTLNEDGTEWVSDWNLRPGAEIVVTATGENEAGEEDEFAAEFTTLAATPGQSLELVSNFPSSGDTVGVGMPIVINFDLPVANKAQVENSMNVVAEQEISGAWNWVTDQMAVFRPEEYWDPYQQVSVDLNLAGVEASDGVYGVRNYQINFEIGRELIATMHVPDHEMVVEIDGEHERTIEVSNGAANRRFDTTTTGTHVLMERYEQLTMDSSTVGIPSDAPGSYLVDVQYAVRTSNSGEFVHEASYNGNIGSANTSNGCTNLRMDDARWFFDNTLMGDILDTTGTDREFEWDNGWGYWQKSWDEWMEGSVTETPQTTTYGTPGSVHGEDL
;
A
#
# COMPACT_ATOMS: atom_id res chain seq x y z
N MET A 1 -38.00 20.56 26.11
CA MET A 1 -38.19 21.32 24.86
C MET A 1 -37.70 20.40 23.76
N THR A 2 -38.61 19.57 23.20
CA THR A 2 -39.05 19.67 21.79
C THR A 2 -37.84 19.65 20.84
N GLY A 3 -37.37 18.54 20.30
CA GLY A 3 -38.04 17.32 19.82
C GLY A 3 -38.25 17.44 18.32
N MET A 4 -37.58 16.60 17.52
CA MET A 4 -38.12 15.97 16.30
C MET A 4 -37.06 15.10 15.60
N THR A 5 -37.27 13.79 15.72
CA THR A 5 -36.89 12.73 14.78
C THR A 5 -37.44 13.03 13.38
N GLN A 6 -36.63 12.85 12.34
CA GLN A 6 -37.14 12.70 10.97
C GLN A 6 -36.96 11.26 10.49
N SER A 7 -38.05 10.77 9.91
CA SER A 7 -38.30 9.41 9.47
C SER A 7 -37.93 9.27 7.99
N ALA A 8 -37.48 8.07 7.64
CA ALA A 8 -37.28 7.58 6.28
C ALA A 8 -38.48 7.85 5.37
N MET A 9 -38.21 8.23 4.12
CA MET A 9 -39.19 8.26 3.04
C MET A 9 -38.72 7.40 1.87
N THR A 10 -39.42 6.28 1.73
CA THR A 10 -39.52 5.44 0.53
C THR A 10 -40.04 6.27 -0.65
N ARG A 11 -39.32 6.31 -1.78
CA ARG A 11 -39.84 6.88 -3.03
C ARG A 11 -40.25 5.76 -3.99
N ARG A 12 -41.56 5.67 -4.22
CA ARG A 12 -42.20 4.81 -5.23
C ARG A 12 -42.29 5.54 -6.56
N PHE A 13 -42.09 4.77 -7.63
CA PHE A 13 -42.35 5.06 -9.04
C PHE A 13 -43.71 5.74 -9.29
N GLY A 14 -43.72 6.71 -10.21
CA GLY A 14 -44.91 7.34 -10.76
C GLY A 14 -44.75 7.66 -12.23
N ILE A 15 -45.31 6.79 -13.09
CA ILE A 15 -45.44 6.97 -14.54
C ILE A 15 -46.51 8.03 -14.82
N GLY A 16 -46.17 9.05 -15.63
CA GLY A 16 -47.07 10.12 -16.05
C GLY A 16 -47.14 10.25 -17.57
N LEU A 17 -48.15 9.62 -18.18
CA LEU A 17 -48.57 9.80 -19.57
C LEU A 17 -49.19 11.20 -19.78
N VAL A 18 -48.66 11.99 -20.71
CA VAL A 18 -49.32 13.20 -21.23
C VAL A 18 -49.50 13.07 -22.73
N ALA A 19 -50.74 12.86 -23.15
CA ALA A 19 -51.20 13.02 -24.52
C ALA A 19 -51.72 14.46 -24.69
N LEU A 20 -51.25 15.19 -25.71
CA LEU A 20 -51.88 16.44 -26.14
C LEU A 20 -52.00 16.52 -27.66
N ALA A 21 -53.17 17.02 -28.07
CA ALA A 21 -53.81 16.82 -29.35
C ALA A 21 -53.35 17.77 -30.48
N LEU A 22 -53.55 17.29 -31.70
CA LEU A 22 -53.37 17.99 -32.97
C LEU A 22 -54.22 19.27 -33.08
N ALA A 23 -53.64 20.31 -33.67
CA ALA A 23 -54.38 21.36 -34.39
C ALA A 23 -53.71 21.62 -35.74
N ALA A 24 -54.46 21.38 -36.81
CA ALA A 24 -54.10 21.70 -38.19
C ALA A 24 -54.56 23.11 -38.56
N THR A 25 -53.69 23.89 -39.21
CA THR A 25 -54.08 25.04 -40.04
C THR A 25 -53.22 25.11 -41.30
N ALA A 26 -53.85 25.51 -42.39
CA ALA A 26 -53.49 25.25 -43.77
C ALA A 26 -52.49 26.24 -44.41
N CYS A 27 -51.98 25.77 -45.55
CA CYS A 27 -51.06 26.32 -46.55
C CYS A 27 -51.04 27.84 -46.80
N THR A 28 -49.83 28.37 -46.98
CA THR A 28 -49.53 29.33 -48.05
C THR A 28 -48.19 28.99 -48.70
N SER A 29 -48.21 28.86 -50.02
CA SER A 29 -47.08 28.54 -50.89
C SER A 29 -46.19 29.77 -51.10
N ASN A 30 -44.91 29.65 -50.81
CA ASN A 30 -43.90 30.58 -51.32
C ASN A 30 -42.66 29.77 -51.67
N ASP A 31 -42.33 29.74 -52.97
CA ASP A 31 -41.08 29.22 -53.50
C ASP A 31 -39.90 29.85 -52.74
N ALA A 32 -39.19 29.02 -51.99
CA ALA A 32 -37.88 29.33 -51.45
C ALA A 32 -36.96 28.19 -51.88
N GLU A 33 -35.92 28.58 -52.60
CA GLU A 33 -34.87 27.72 -53.12
C GLU A 33 -34.40 26.73 -52.06
N THR A 34 -34.52 25.44 -52.38
CA THR A 34 -33.93 24.35 -51.62
C THR A 34 -32.41 24.51 -51.68
N GLN A 35 -31.83 25.25 -50.73
CA GLN A 35 -30.45 25.00 -50.34
C GLN A 35 -30.46 23.59 -49.75
N GLY A 36 -29.89 22.64 -50.49
CA GLY A 36 -29.54 21.35 -49.94
C GLY A 36 -28.58 21.60 -48.78
N THR A 37 -29.13 21.63 -47.57
CA THR A 37 -28.37 21.26 -46.39
C THR A 37 -28.10 19.79 -46.61
N THR A 38 -26.87 19.47 -47.02
CA THR A 38 -26.32 18.15 -46.75
C THR A 38 -26.30 18.05 -45.23
N ASP A 39 -27.39 17.54 -44.64
CA ASP A 39 -27.29 16.81 -43.39
C ASP A 39 -26.27 15.71 -43.67
N SER A 40 -25.01 15.98 -43.33
CA SER A 40 -24.10 14.91 -42.98
C SER A 40 -24.71 14.33 -41.70
N THR A 41 -25.62 13.37 -41.85
CA THR A 41 -25.96 12.47 -40.76
C THR A 41 -24.69 11.69 -40.50
N ALA A 42 -23.90 12.11 -39.52
CA ALA A 42 -22.82 11.28 -39.02
C ALA A 42 -23.42 9.93 -38.63
N ASP A 43 -22.71 8.85 -38.90
CA ASP A 43 -23.16 7.54 -38.47
C ASP A 43 -23.26 7.54 -36.92
N PRO A 44 -24.28 6.89 -36.32
CA PRO A 44 -24.37 6.78 -34.87
C PRO A 44 -23.13 6.08 -34.32
N VAL A 45 -22.65 6.51 -33.15
CA VAL A 45 -21.58 5.81 -32.44
C VAL A 45 -22.07 4.42 -32.05
N GLU A 46 -21.26 3.40 -32.33
CA GLU A 46 -21.56 2.01 -31.98
C GLU A 46 -20.59 1.57 -30.88
N LEU A 47 -21.11 1.34 -29.67
CA LEU A 47 -20.33 0.92 -28.52
C LEU A 47 -20.40 -0.60 -28.33
N SER A 48 -19.30 -1.18 -27.87
CA SER A 48 -19.24 -2.58 -27.43
C SER A 48 -18.45 -2.73 -26.14
N ILE A 49 -18.93 -3.58 -25.24
CA ILE A 49 -18.33 -3.85 -23.93
C ILE A 49 -17.94 -5.34 -23.86
N THR A 50 -16.73 -5.61 -23.38
CA THR A 50 -16.24 -6.95 -23.05
C THR A 50 -15.73 -6.96 -21.61
N PRO A 51 -16.16 -7.88 -20.73
CA PRO A 51 -17.16 -8.93 -20.96
C PRO A 51 -18.56 -8.38 -21.33
N GLY A 52 -19.27 -9.09 -22.21
CA GLY A 52 -20.60 -8.68 -22.71
C GLY A 52 -21.76 -9.24 -21.88
N GLU A 53 -23.00 -8.85 -22.22
CA GLU A 53 -24.22 -9.27 -21.53
C GLU A 53 -24.39 -10.80 -21.46
N GLY A 54 -24.82 -11.30 -20.30
CA GLY A 54 -25.32 -12.67 -20.13
C GLY A 54 -24.25 -13.77 -20.08
N GLY A 55 -23.02 -13.41 -19.70
CA GLY A 55 -21.89 -14.32 -19.58
C GLY A 55 -21.99 -15.34 -18.44
N GLU A 56 -21.31 -16.47 -18.64
CA GLU A 56 -20.88 -17.40 -17.59
C GLU A 56 -20.06 -16.66 -16.51
N GLU A 57 -19.88 -17.23 -15.31
CA GLU A 57 -19.10 -16.59 -14.25
C GLU A 57 -17.68 -16.23 -14.76
N ILE A 58 -17.40 -14.92 -14.87
CA ILE A 58 -16.16 -14.39 -15.46
C ILE A 58 -15.04 -14.38 -14.42
N ALA A 59 -13.81 -14.67 -14.81
CA ALA A 59 -12.67 -14.56 -13.90
C ALA A 59 -12.50 -13.10 -13.42
N PRO A 60 -12.37 -12.84 -12.09
CA PRO A 60 -12.28 -11.49 -11.54
C PRO A 60 -11.12 -10.65 -12.10
N ASN A 61 -10.04 -11.30 -12.55
CA ASN A 61 -8.88 -10.66 -13.17
C ASN A 61 -9.04 -10.35 -14.67
N THR A 62 -10.26 -10.49 -15.22
CA THR A 62 -10.56 -10.14 -16.62
C THR A 62 -10.78 -8.63 -16.73
N PRO A 63 -10.02 -7.92 -17.59
CA PRO A 63 -10.23 -6.49 -17.78
C PRO A 63 -11.58 -6.19 -18.44
N VAL A 64 -12.18 -5.06 -18.07
CA VAL A 64 -13.30 -4.49 -18.83
C VAL A 64 -12.74 -3.64 -19.96
N ARG A 65 -13.19 -3.93 -21.19
CA ARG A 65 -12.81 -3.23 -22.41
C ARG A 65 -14.05 -2.62 -23.06
N VAL A 66 -13.97 -1.34 -23.40
CA VAL A 66 -15.00 -0.63 -24.17
C VAL A 66 -14.40 -0.21 -25.50
N ASN A 67 -15.09 -0.50 -26.60
CA ASN A 67 -14.70 -0.07 -27.94
C ASN A 67 -15.80 0.78 -28.57
N ALA A 68 -15.41 1.81 -29.32
CA ALA A 68 -16.30 2.64 -30.11
C ALA A 68 -15.99 2.55 -31.62
N GLU A 69 -17.03 2.37 -32.42
CA GLU A 69 -17.01 2.59 -33.87
C GLU A 69 -17.85 3.85 -34.20
N ASN A 70 -17.47 4.58 -35.27
CA ASN A 70 -18.14 5.80 -35.71
C ASN A 70 -18.21 6.94 -34.66
N GLY A 71 -17.36 6.92 -33.64
CA GLY A 71 -17.32 7.92 -32.58
C GLY A 71 -16.19 7.68 -31.57
N THR A 72 -16.23 8.41 -30.47
CA THR A 72 -15.28 8.32 -29.36
C THR A 72 -15.99 8.05 -28.05
N ILE A 73 -15.32 7.35 -27.13
CA ILE A 73 -15.78 7.09 -25.77
C ILE A 73 -15.58 8.36 -24.95
N THR A 74 -16.62 8.79 -24.24
CA THR A 74 -16.62 10.01 -23.43
C THR A 74 -16.72 9.73 -21.94
N ASP A 75 -17.35 8.62 -21.54
CA ASP A 75 -17.48 8.21 -20.14
C ASP A 75 -17.60 6.68 -20.04
N VAL A 76 -17.02 6.10 -18.99
CA VAL A 76 -17.21 4.70 -18.62
C VAL A 76 -17.39 4.62 -17.10
N LYS A 77 -18.51 4.02 -16.68
CA LYS A 77 -18.83 3.78 -15.28
C LYS A 77 -19.00 2.29 -15.02
N ILE A 78 -18.37 1.79 -13.96
CA ILE A 78 -18.47 0.40 -13.53
C ILE A 78 -18.99 0.36 -12.10
N ASP A 79 -20.19 -0.17 -11.93
CA ASP A 79 -20.77 -0.47 -10.62
C ASP A 79 -20.58 -1.96 -10.32
N GLN A 80 -20.10 -2.28 -9.12
CA GLN A 80 -19.83 -3.65 -8.67
C GLN A 80 -20.52 -3.90 -7.33
N VAL A 81 -21.33 -4.96 -7.23
CA VAL A 81 -22.06 -5.30 -6.00
C VAL A 81 -21.81 -6.76 -5.66
N VAL A 82 -21.21 -7.05 -4.50
CA VAL A 82 -21.06 -8.42 -4.00
C VAL A 82 -22.31 -8.79 -3.16
N PRO A 83 -23.11 -9.79 -3.55
CA PRO A 83 -24.25 -10.24 -2.76
C PRO A 83 -23.81 -10.76 -1.39
N ASP A 84 -24.64 -10.54 -0.37
CA ASP A 84 -24.44 -11.02 1.02
C ASP A 84 -23.24 -10.43 1.80
N GLU A 85 -22.52 -9.45 1.23
CA GLU A 85 -21.55 -8.66 1.99
C GLU A 85 -22.28 -7.58 2.81
N GLU A 86 -22.52 -7.85 4.09
CA GLU A 86 -23.12 -6.87 5.01
C GLU A 86 -22.09 -5.79 5.37
N GLY A 87 -22.39 -4.53 5.03
CA GLY A 87 -21.74 -3.38 5.69
C GLY A 87 -20.69 -2.62 4.88
N GLU A 88 -20.85 -2.50 3.56
CA GLU A 88 -20.31 -1.32 2.88
C GLU A 88 -21.07 -0.09 3.37
N ASP A 89 -20.67 0.41 4.54
CA ASP A 89 -20.87 1.80 4.87
C ASP A 89 -20.26 2.61 3.71
N SER A 90 -20.86 3.74 3.37
CA SER A 90 -20.44 4.61 2.26
C SER A 90 -18.99 5.11 2.32
N GLU A 91 -18.24 4.75 3.37
CA GLU A 91 -16.85 5.12 3.63
C GLU A 91 -15.86 4.24 2.84
N ASP A 92 -16.22 3.01 2.43
CA ASP A 92 -15.34 2.11 1.66
C ASP A 92 -15.61 2.15 0.14
N ALA A 93 -16.64 2.87 -0.31
CA ALA A 93 -16.99 2.94 -1.74
C ALA A 93 -15.85 3.50 -2.60
N ASP A 94 -15.09 4.44 -2.05
CA ASP A 94 -13.95 5.07 -2.72
C ASP A 94 -12.79 4.06 -2.95
N LEU A 95 -12.68 2.99 -2.14
CA LEU A 95 -11.67 1.94 -2.33
C LEU A 95 -11.94 1.07 -3.55
N TYR A 96 -13.16 1.09 -4.07
CA TYR A 96 -13.58 0.29 -5.21
C TYR A 96 -13.93 1.16 -6.43
N GLU A 97 -13.56 2.45 -6.40
CA GLU A 97 -13.65 3.30 -7.58
C GLU A 97 -12.84 2.68 -8.73
N MET A 98 -13.49 2.55 -9.88
CA MET A 98 -12.90 1.94 -11.06
C MET A 98 -12.47 3.02 -12.03
N THR A 99 -11.17 3.13 -12.26
CA THR A 99 -10.59 3.97 -13.30
C THR A 99 -10.25 3.12 -14.53
N GLY A 100 -9.87 3.78 -15.62
CA GLY A 100 -9.33 3.10 -16.78
C GLY A 100 -8.62 4.03 -17.75
N THR A 101 -7.83 3.41 -18.61
CA THR A 101 -6.99 4.07 -19.59
C THR A 101 -7.67 4.10 -20.95
N LEU A 102 -7.86 5.32 -21.49
CA LEU A 102 -8.35 5.57 -22.85
C LEU A 102 -7.18 5.71 -23.83
N ASN A 103 -7.28 5.08 -25.00
CA ASN A 103 -6.27 5.22 -26.06
C ASN A 103 -6.25 6.63 -26.67
N GLU A 104 -5.17 6.98 -27.38
CA GLU A 104 -5.01 8.33 -27.98
C GLU A 104 -6.13 8.70 -28.96
N ASP A 105 -6.71 7.71 -29.64
CA ASP A 105 -7.77 7.90 -30.62
C ASP A 105 -9.17 8.03 -29.96
N GLY A 106 -9.29 7.80 -28.65
CA GLY A 106 -10.55 7.84 -27.92
C GLY A 106 -11.52 6.71 -28.26
N THR A 107 -11.05 5.62 -28.84
CA THR A 107 -11.87 4.51 -29.38
C THR A 107 -11.79 3.22 -28.57
N GLU A 108 -10.80 3.09 -27.68
CA GLU A 108 -10.63 1.93 -26.81
C GLU A 108 -10.32 2.38 -25.38
N TRP A 109 -11.10 1.88 -24.42
CA TRP A 109 -10.89 2.08 -22.99
C TRP A 109 -10.69 0.72 -22.31
N VAL A 110 -9.75 0.65 -21.37
CA VAL A 110 -9.46 -0.56 -20.58
C VAL A 110 -9.44 -0.19 -19.10
N SER A 111 -10.13 -0.97 -18.27
CA SER A 111 -10.11 -0.80 -16.81
C SER A 111 -8.68 -0.85 -16.27
N ASP A 112 -8.36 -0.05 -15.25
CA ASP A 112 -7.05 -0.10 -14.60
C ASP A 112 -7.00 -1.18 -13.50
N TRP A 113 -8.16 -1.55 -12.94
CA TRP A 113 -8.26 -2.46 -11.79
C TRP A 113 -9.09 -3.71 -12.10
N ASN A 114 -8.83 -4.78 -11.34
CA ASN A 114 -9.58 -6.02 -11.44
C ASN A 114 -10.99 -5.88 -10.83
N LEU A 115 -11.88 -6.79 -11.24
CA LEU A 115 -13.24 -6.87 -10.72
C LEU A 115 -13.28 -7.64 -9.41
N ARG A 116 -14.27 -7.37 -8.57
CA ARG A 116 -14.42 -8.06 -7.29
C ARG A 116 -14.89 -9.50 -7.48
N PRO A 117 -14.36 -10.49 -6.75
CA PRO A 117 -14.87 -11.86 -6.78
C PRO A 117 -16.33 -11.95 -6.32
N GLY A 118 -17.17 -12.68 -7.07
CA GLY A 118 -18.58 -12.92 -6.75
C GLY A 118 -19.50 -11.70 -6.94
N ALA A 119 -19.03 -10.66 -7.62
CA ALA A 119 -19.79 -9.43 -7.81
C ALA A 119 -20.72 -9.50 -9.03
N GLU A 120 -21.89 -8.89 -8.88
CA GLU A 120 -22.75 -8.43 -9.96
C GLU A 120 -22.17 -7.12 -10.52
N ILE A 121 -21.88 -7.09 -11.82
CA ILE A 121 -21.21 -5.97 -12.50
C ILE A 121 -22.19 -5.31 -13.47
N VAL A 122 -22.25 -3.98 -13.43
CA VAL A 122 -22.92 -3.15 -14.42
C VAL A 122 -21.90 -2.17 -14.99
N VAL A 123 -21.61 -2.32 -16.28
CA VAL A 123 -20.78 -1.36 -17.04
C VAL A 123 -21.70 -0.48 -17.86
N THR A 124 -21.56 0.83 -17.75
CA THR A 124 -22.25 1.82 -18.60
C THR A 124 -21.21 2.63 -19.33
N ALA A 125 -21.28 2.64 -20.67
CA ALA A 125 -20.40 3.41 -21.52
C ALA A 125 -21.20 4.45 -22.30
N THR A 126 -20.67 5.66 -22.38
CA THR A 126 -21.19 6.74 -23.21
C THR A 126 -20.18 7.08 -24.30
N GLY A 127 -20.68 7.30 -25.51
CA GLY A 127 -19.87 7.71 -26.65
C GLY A 127 -20.55 8.81 -27.43
N GLU A 128 -19.78 9.50 -28.26
CA GLU A 128 -20.24 10.63 -29.10
C GLU A 128 -19.74 10.44 -30.54
N ASN A 129 -20.59 10.69 -31.54
CA ASN A 129 -20.20 10.69 -32.94
C ASN A 129 -19.65 12.06 -33.41
N GLU A 130 -19.17 12.14 -34.66
CA GLU A 130 -18.64 13.41 -35.22
C GLU A 130 -19.65 14.58 -35.26
N ALA A 131 -20.96 14.29 -35.17
CA ALA A 131 -22.01 15.30 -35.12
C ALA A 131 -22.32 15.80 -33.70
N GLY A 132 -21.69 15.24 -32.66
CA GLY A 132 -21.96 15.55 -31.26
C GLY A 132 -23.20 14.84 -30.72
N GLU A 133 -23.62 13.74 -31.36
CA GLU A 133 -24.75 12.93 -30.90
C GLU A 133 -24.23 11.82 -29.99
N GLU A 134 -24.77 11.76 -28.77
CA GLU A 134 -24.41 10.77 -27.76
C GLU A 134 -25.25 9.50 -27.88
N ASP A 135 -24.63 8.35 -27.62
CA ASP A 135 -25.32 7.09 -27.35
C ASP A 135 -24.74 6.41 -26.10
N GLU A 136 -25.57 5.61 -25.44
CA GLU A 136 -25.22 4.90 -24.21
C GLU A 136 -25.45 3.40 -24.39
N PHE A 137 -24.46 2.61 -23.98
CA PHE A 137 -24.55 1.16 -23.98
C PHE A 137 -24.20 0.61 -22.60
N ALA A 138 -24.99 -0.34 -22.12
CA ALA A 138 -24.76 -0.99 -20.85
C ALA A 138 -24.58 -2.50 -21.03
N ALA A 139 -23.74 -3.11 -20.19
CA ALA A 139 -23.56 -4.55 -20.12
C ALA A 139 -23.59 -5.01 -18.67
N GLU A 140 -24.24 -6.15 -18.44
CA GLU A 140 -24.37 -6.78 -17.12
C GLU A 140 -23.82 -8.20 -17.15
N PHE A 141 -23.00 -8.54 -16.16
CA PHE A 141 -22.44 -9.89 -15.98
C PHE A 141 -22.04 -10.12 -14.51
N THR A 142 -21.58 -11.34 -14.19
CA THR A 142 -21.18 -11.72 -12.83
C THR A 142 -19.79 -12.35 -12.84
N THR A 143 -19.00 -12.11 -11.80
CA THR A 143 -17.67 -12.70 -11.64
C THR A 143 -17.71 -13.98 -10.81
N LEU A 144 -16.69 -14.83 -10.97
CA LEU A 144 -16.49 -16.02 -10.14
C LEU A 144 -16.33 -15.60 -8.67
N ALA A 145 -17.04 -16.28 -7.79
CA ALA A 145 -16.85 -16.13 -6.34
C ALA A 145 -15.52 -16.73 -5.90
N ALA A 146 -14.90 -16.13 -4.88
CA ALA A 146 -13.71 -16.70 -4.26
C ALA A 146 -14.06 -18.04 -3.59
N THR A 147 -13.16 -19.02 -3.73
CA THR A 147 -13.35 -20.33 -3.08
C THR A 147 -13.04 -20.22 -1.59
N PRO A 148 -13.90 -20.71 -0.67
CA PRO A 148 -13.64 -20.63 0.77
C PRO A 148 -12.29 -21.23 1.16
N GLY A 149 -11.45 -20.45 1.84
CA GLY A 149 -10.09 -20.85 2.22
C GLY A 149 -9.03 -20.72 1.11
N GLN A 150 -9.41 -20.15 -0.03
CA GLN A 150 -8.53 -19.79 -1.15
C GLN A 150 -8.70 -18.30 -1.49
N SER A 151 -8.64 -17.47 -0.46
CA SER A 151 -8.73 -16.01 -0.56
C SER A 151 -7.41 -15.44 -0.07
N LEU A 152 -6.80 -14.54 -0.85
CA LEU A 152 -5.61 -13.82 -0.41
C LEU A 152 -6.06 -12.68 0.52
N GLU A 153 -5.54 -12.68 1.74
CA GLU A 153 -5.78 -11.63 2.74
C GLU A 153 -4.47 -11.17 3.40
N LEU A 154 -4.54 -10.03 4.08
CA LEU A 154 -3.43 -9.55 4.89
C LEU A 154 -3.49 -10.14 6.30
N VAL A 155 -2.38 -10.75 6.74
CA VAL A 155 -2.19 -11.16 8.15
C VAL A 155 -1.78 -9.96 9.00
N SER A 156 -0.90 -9.12 8.45
CA SER A 156 -0.39 -7.94 9.11
C SER A 156 0.33 -7.02 8.14
N ASN A 157 0.34 -5.72 8.43
CA ASN A 157 1.09 -4.71 7.71
C ASN A 157 1.82 -3.77 8.68
N PHE A 158 2.90 -3.17 8.21
CA PHE A 158 3.58 -2.05 8.87
C PHE A 158 3.96 -1.00 7.81
N PRO A 159 3.78 0.30 8.07
CA PRO A 159 3.01 0.91 9.16
C PRO A 159 1.52 0.54 9.14
N SER A 160 0.80 0.89 10.19
CA SER A 160 -0.67 0.88 10.24
C SER A 160 -1.25 2.27 9.94
N SER A 161 -2.51 2.31 9.51
CA SER A 161 -3.18 3.59 9.26
C SER A 161 -3.22 4.47 10.52
N GLY A 162 -2.79 5.71 10.40
CA GLY A 162 -2.68 6.69 11.49
C GLY A 162 -1.35 6.68 12.24
N ASP A 163 -0.41 5.81 11.88
CA ASP A 163 0.94 5.84 12.45
C ASP A 163 1.71 7.09 11.99
N THR A 164 2.56 7.63 12.88
CA THR A 164 3.67 8.51 12.51
C THR A 164 4.98 7.75 12.69
N VAL A 165 5.77 7.63 11.63
CA VAL A 165 6.98 6.79 11.55
C VAL A 165 8.22 7.60 11.18
N GLY A 166 9.41 7.07 11.45
CA GLY A 166 10.68 7.68 11.09
C GLY A 166 11.03 7.50 9.60
N VAL A 167 12.04 8.25 9.15
CA VAL A 167 12.44 8.35 7.73
C VAL A 167 12.99 7.05 7.13
N GLY A 168 13.41 6.09 7.97
CA GLY A 168 13.91 4.78 7.55
C GLY A 168 12.84 3.71 7.40
N MET A 169 11.57 4.04 7.65
CA MET A 169 10.48 3.06 7.75
C MET A 169 10.23 2.34 6.41
N PRO A 170 10.36 1.00 6.36
CA PRO A 170 9.87 0.22 5.23
C PRO A 170 8.35 0.05 5.31
N ILE A 171 7.70 -0.20 4.18
CA ILE A 171 6.32 -0.69 4.13
C ILE A 171 6.40 -2.21 4.00
N VAL A 172 5.80 -2.95 4.93
CA VAL A 172 5.82 -4.42 4.98
C VAL A 172 4.40 -4.93 4.86
N ILE A 173 4.13 -5.79 3.88
CA ILE A 173 2.85 -6.45 3.65
C ILE A 173 3.03 -7.95 3.84
N ASN A 174 2.30 -8.54 4.78
CA ASN A 174 2.27 -9.99 5.01
C ASN A 174 0.93 -10.58 4.59
N PHE A 175 1.00 -11.54 3.68
CA PHE A 175 -0.14 -12.30 3.18
C PHE A 175 -0.34 -13.59 3.98
N ASP A 176 -1.59 -14.05 4.06
CA ASP A 176 -1.96 -15.29 4.74
C ASP A 176 -1.64 -16.55 3.93
N LEU A 177 -1.53 -16.40 2.61
CA LEU A 177 -1.20 -17.44 1.64
C LEU A 177 0.02 -17.07 0.79
N PRO A 178 0.79 -18.07 0.29
CA PRO A 178 1.87 -17.83 -0.66
C PRO A 178 1.38 -17.19 -1.97
N VAL A 179 2.13 -16.22 -2.46
CA VAL A 179 1.91 -15.54 -3.74
C VAL A 179 2.86 -16.12 -4.79
N ALA A 180 2.28 -16.74 -5.82
CA ALA A 180 3.00 -17.22 -7.00
C ALA A 180 3.07 -16.14 -8.09
N ASN A 181 1.96 -15.43 -8.29
CA ASN A 181 1.79 -14.37 -9.30
C ASN A 181 2.25 -13.02 -8.74
N LYS A 182 3.53 -12.96 -8.38
CA LYS A 182 4.14 -11.82 -7.67
C LYS A 182 4.07 -10.52 -8.46
N ALA A 183 4.20 -10.57 -9.78
CA ALA A 183 4.12 -9.38 -10.64
C ALA A 183 2.74 -8.72 -10.58
N GLN A 184 1.66 -9.50 -10.67
CA GLN A 184 0.29 -8.99 -10.64
C GLN A 184 -0.03 -8.39 -9.27
N VAL A 185 0.38 -9.06 -8.19
CA VAL A 185 0.21 -8.52 -6.84
C VAL A 185 1.03 -7.25 -6.64
N GLU A 186 2.30 -7.23 -7.04
CA GLU A 186 3.18 -6.06 -6.95
C GLU A 186 2.65 -4.85 -7.74
N ASN A 187 2.14 -5.06 -8.96
CA ASN A 187 1.48 -4.02 -9.75
C ASN A 187 0.18 -3.51 -9.12
N SER A 188 -0.43 -4.28 -8.23
CA SER A 188 -1.65 -3.91 -7.51
C SER A 188 -1.37 -3.20 -6.18
N MET A 189 -0.09 -2.98 -5.84
CA MET A 189 0.32 -2.27 -4.63
C MET A 189 0.98 -0.95 -5.01
N ASN A 190 0.23 0.14 -4.86
CA ASN A 190 0.67 1.48 -5.20
C ASN A 190 1.08 2.25 -3.94
N VAL A 191 2.25 2.89 -3.98
CA VAL A 191 2.70 3.78 -2.90
C VAL A 191 2.64 5.22 -3.39
N VAL A 192 1.84 6.04 -2.72
CA VAL A 192 1.64 7.46 -3.04
C VAL A 192 2.22 8.31 -1.92
N ALA A 193 3.08 9.27 -2.26
CA ALA A 193 3.68 10.18 -1.29
C ALA A 193 3.54 11.63 -1.74
N GLU A 194 3.42 12.56 -0.78
CA GLU A 194 3.33 13.99 -1.10
C GLU A 194 4.62 14.53 -1.73
N GLN A 195 5.77 13.98 -1.34
CA GLN A 195 7.07 14.28 -1.93
C GLN A 195 7.50 13.10 -2.82
N GLU A 196 7.87 13.42 -4.06
CA GLU A 196 8.24 12.42 -5.05
C GLU A 196 9.55 11.72 -4.66
N ILE A 197 9.50 10.40 -4.56
CA ILE A 197 10.65 9.55 -4.32
C ILE A 197 10.53 8.26 -5.13
N SER A 198 11.66 7.70 -5.55
CA SER A 198 11.68 6.39 -6.20
C SER A 198 11.77 5.29 -5.14
N GLY A 199 10.96 4.25 -5.28
CA GLY A 199 11.01 3.08 -4.41
C GLY A 199 10.57 1.81 -5.11
N ALA A 200 10.77 0.67 -4.45
CA ALA A 200 10.47 -0.63 -5.06
C ALA A 200 10.08 -1.65 -4.00
N TRP A 201 9.14 -2.51 -4.40
CA TRP A 201 8.78 -3.71 -3.67
C TRP A 201 9.85 -4.79 -3.86
N ASN A 202 10.10 -5.55 -2.81
CA ASN A 202 10.96 -6.72 -2.80
C ASN A 202 10.25 -7.87 -2.08
N TRP A 203 10.21 -9.04 -2.71
CA TRP A 203 9.64 -10.23 -2.11
C TRP A 203 10.65 -10.93 -1.20
N VAL A 204 10.60 -10.60 0.09
CA VAL A 204 11.47 -11.20 1.13
C VAL A 204 11.15 -12.67 1.35
N THR A 205 9.88 -13.05 1.23
CA THR A 205 9.43 -14.45 1.22
C THR A 205 8.33 -14.63 0.16
N ASP A 206 7.77 -15.83 0.04
CA ASP A 206 6.58 -16.05 -0.79
C ASP A 206 5.30 -15.46 -0.20
N GLN A 207 5.33 -14.94 1.03
CA GLN A 207 4.18 -14.34 1.72
C GLN A 207 4.43 -12.91 2.19
N MET A 208 5.62 -12.36 1.95
CA MET A 208 6.03 -11.06 2.47
C MET A 208 6.65 -10.22 1.36
N ALA A 209 5.99 -9.11 1.05
CA ALA A 209 6.51 -8.07 0.19
C ALA A 209 6.88 -6.86 1.05
N VAL A 210 8.04 -6.26 0.76
CA VAL A 210 8.54 -5.08 1.46
C VAL A 210 8.85 -4.00 0.46
N PHE A 211 8.31 -2.81 0.63
CA PHE A 211 8.71 -1.63 -0.12
C PHE A 211 9.66 -0.78 0.72
N ARG A 212 10.72 -0.29 0.07
CA ARG A 212 11.45 0.86 0.57
C ARG A 212 11.80 1.81 -0.59
N PRO A 213 11.91 3.12 -0.31
CA PRO A 213 12.53 4.05 -1.23
C PRO A 213 14.04 3.77 -1.41
N GLU A 214 14.62 4.30 -2.48
CA GLU A 214 16.06 4.20 -2.76
C GLU A 214 16.89 4.88 -1.67
N GLU A 215 16.47 6.08 -1.27
CA GLU A 215 16.98 6.88 -0.16
C GLU A 215 15.94 6.95 0.96
N TYR A 216 16.28 7.45 2.15
CA TYR A 216 15.29 7.63 3.21
C TYR A 216 14.14 8.55 2.78
N TRP A 217 12.96 8.34 3.36
CA TRP A 217 11.80 9.20 3.12
C TRP A 217 12.12 10.66 3.49
N ASP A 218 11.68 11.62 2.68
CA ASP A 218 11.67 13.02 3.12
C ASP A 218 10.78 13.16 4.38
N PRO A 219 11.20 13.94 5.38
CA PRO A 219 10.43 14.10 6.60
C PRO A 219 9.17 14.97 6.37
N TYR A 220 8.21 14.87 7.30
CA TYR A 220 7.01 15.71 7.37
C TYR A 220 6.09 15.60 6.15
N GLN A 221 5.76 14.38 5.74
CA GLN A 221 4.85 14.13 4.62
C GLN A 221 3.85 13.02 4.92
N GLN A 222 2.73 13.04 4.21
CA GLN A 222 1.80 11.92 4.19
C GLN A 222 2.15 10.91 3.09
N VAL A 223 1.95 9.64 3.42
CA VAL A 223 2.09 8.51 2.51
C VAL A 223 0.81 7.65 2.57
N SER A 224 0.27 7.33 1.40
CA SER A 224 -0.78 6.32 1.21
C SER A 224 -0.19 5.08 0.55
N VAL A 225 -0.70 3.91 0.93
CA VAL A 225 -0.46 2.65 0.23
C VAL A 225 -1.80 2.09 -0.18
N ASP A 226 -2.08 2.12 -1.47
CA ASP A 226 -3.30 1.60 -2.07
C ASP A 226 -3.04 0.17 -2.54
N LEU A 227 -3.70 -0.80 -1.90
CA LEU A 227 -3.60 -2.22 -2.19
C LEU A 227 -4.87 -2.65 -2.94
N ASN A 228 -4.84 -2.55 -4.27
CA ASN A 228 -5.94 -2.89 -5.19
C ASN A 228 -6.01 -4.40 -5.44
N LEU A 229 -6.09 -5.18 -4.36
CA LEU A 229 -5.94 -6.63 -4.37
C LEU A 229 -7.23 -7.38 -4.75
N ALA A 230 -8.40 -6.75 -4.69
CA ALA A 230 -9.64 -7.40 -5.06
C ALA A 230 -9.58 -7.89 -6.52
N GLY A 231 -9.86 -9.17 -6.72
CA GLY A 231 -9.82 -9.80 -8.03
C GLY A 231 -8.43 -10.14 -8.57
N VAL A 232 -7.36 -9.76 -7.88
CA VAL A 232 -5.99 -10.14 -8.25
C VAL A 232 -5.79 -11.61 -7.96
N GLU A 233 -5.40 -12.38 -8.98
CA GLU A 233 -5.08 -13.80 -8.82
C GLU A 233 -3.65 -13.95 -8.30
N ALA A 234 -3.50 -14.27 -7.02
CA ALA A 234 -2.22 -14.40 -6.33
C ALA A 234 -1.52 -15.73 -6.63
N SER A 235 -2.31 -16.77 -6.91
CA SER A 235 -1.90 -18.09 -7.40
C SER A 235 -3.13 -18.78 -7.99
N ASP A 236 -2.97 -19.93 -8.65
CA ASP A 236 -4.06 -20.67 -9.32
C ASP A 236 -5.34 -20.78 -8.47
N GLY A 237 -6.38 -20.03 -8.85
CA GLY A 237 -7.68 -19.99 -8.19
C GLY A 237 -7.72 -19.29 -6.82
N VAL A 238 -6.65 -18.62 -6.40
CA VAL A 238 -6.56 -17.82 -5.18
C VAL A 238 -6.63 -16.35 -5.53
N TYR A 239 -7.77 -15.72 -5.24
CA TYR A 239 -8.01 -14.31 -5.51
C TYR A 239 -7.95 -13.47 -4.24
N GLY A 240 -7.41 -12.26 -4.34
CA GLY A 240 -7.69 -11.23 -3.34
C GLY A 240 -9.18 -10.88 -3.37
N VAL A 241 -9.76 -10.70 -2.18
CA VAL A 241 -11.21 -10.50 -2.02
C VAL A 241 -11.60 -9.07 -1.70
N ARG A 242 -10.64 -8.23 -1.31
CA ARG A 242 -10.86 -6.83 -0.95
C ARG A 242 -9.65 -5.96 -1.22
N ASN A 243 -9.91 -4.66 -1.35
CA ASN A 243 -8.88 -3.63 -1.40
C ASN A 243 -8.55 -3.16 0.02
N TYR A 244 -7.40 -2.52 0.17
CA TYR A 244 -6.97 -1.91 1.43
C TYR A 244 -6.31 -0.58 1.14
N GLN A 245 -6.45 0.37 2.05
CA GLN A 245 -5.68 1.61 2.01
C GLN A 245 -5.00 1.84 3.37
N ILE A 246 -3.70 2.12 3.33
CA ILE A 246 -2.90 2.39 4.52
C ILE A 246 -2.40 3.83 4.44
N ASN A 247 -2.86 4.69 5.34
CA ASN A 247 -2.48 6.10 5.38
C ASN A 247 -1.62 6.39 6.61
N PHE A 248 -0.40 6.85 6.44
CA PHE A 248 0.51 7.15 7.55
C PHE A 248 1.34 8.42 7.28
N GLU A 249 2.00 8.92 8.32
CA GLU A 249 2.84 10.12 8.26
C GLU A 249 4.31 9.75 8.45
N ILE A 250 5.18 10.30 7.60
CA ILE A 250 6.61 10.38 7.90
C ILE A 250 6.82 11.58 8.82
N GLY A 251 7.31 11.30 10.03
CA GLY A 251 7.63 12.30 11.02
C GLY A 251 8.92 13.06 10.71
N ARG A 252 9.54 13.58 11.76
CA ARG A 252 10.86 14.22 11.68
C ARG A 252 11.96 13.21 11.35
N GLU A 253 13.07 13.71 10.84
CA GLU A 253 14.28 12.89 10.73
C GLU A 253 14.90 12.73 12.12
N LEU A 254 15.08 11.49 12.59
CA LEU A 254 15.93 11.18 13.72
C LEU A 254 16.93 10.10 13.29
N ILE A 255 18.21 10.47 13.31
CA ILE A 255 19.32 9.58 13.02
C ILE A 255 20.24 9.56 14.24
N ALA A 256 20.33 8.39 14.86
CA ALA A 256 21.34 8.11 15.87
C ALA A 256 22.54 7.43 15.20
N THR A 257 23.75 7.91 15.49
CA THR A 257 24.99 7.32 14.99
C THR A 257 25.89 6.94 16.15
N MET A 258 26.51 5.77 16.09
CA MET A 258 27.55 5.38 17.03
C MET A 258 28.73 4.65 16.36
N HIS A 259 29.93 4.95 16.83
CA HIS A 259 31.11 4.13 16.62
C HIS A 259 31.39 3.37 17.92
N VAL A 260 31.20 2.06 17.90
CA VAL A 260 31.16 1.21 19.11
C VAL A 260 32.39 1.38 20.03
N PRO A 261 33.63 1.53 19.51
CA PRO A 261 34.82 1.80 20.33
C PRO A 261 34.83 3.15 21.07
N ASP A 262 34.02 4.13 20.67
CA ASP A 262 34.04 5.48 21.26
C ASP A 262 33.13 5.58 22.49
N HIS A 263 32.25 4.59 22.72
CA HIS A 263 31.34 4.54 23.86
C HIS A 263 30.36 5.72 23.95
N GLU A 264 30.06 6.35 22.82
CA GLU A 264 29.11 7.45 22.69
C GLU A 264 28.19 7.21 21.48
N MET A 265 26.94 7.65 21.62
CA MET A 265 25.94 7.71 20.55
C MET A 265 25.53 9.17 20.36
N VAL A 266 25.58 9.66 19.13
CA VAL A 266 25.14 11.00 18.76
C VAL A 266 23.77 10.89 18.14
N VAL A 267 22.81 11.68 18.61
CA VAL A 267 21.46 11.76 18.08
C VAL A 267 21.28 13.12 17.42
N GLU A 268 20.92 13.09 16.15
CA GLU A 268 20.57 14.26 15.35
C GLU A 268 19.06 14.22 15.04
N ILE A 269 18.42 15.39 15.09
CA ILE A 269 17.02 15.58 14.70
C ILE A 269 17.00 16.66 13.62
N ASP A 270 16.42 16.35 12.46
CA ASP A 270 16.41 17.21 11.26
C ASP A 270 17.80 17.74 10.88
N GLY A 271 18.81 16.85 10.93
CA GLY A 271 20.22 17.18 10.69
C GLY A 271 20.88 18.09 11.73
N GLU A 272 20.20 18.46 12.82
CA GLU A 272 20.77 19.24 13.92
C GLU A 272 21.16 18.36 15.10
N HIS A 273 22.35 18.59 15.66
CA HIS A 273 22.80 17.88 16.85
C HIS A 273 21.87 18.16 18.04
N GLU A 274 21.23 17.11 18.54
CA GLU A 274 20.33 17.19 19.69
C GLU A 274 21.00 16.68 20.96
N ARG A 275 21.68 15.52 20.89
CA ARG A 275 22.27 14.91 22.10
C ARG A 275 23.48 14.02 21.81
N THR A 276 24.48 14.06 22.68
CA THR A 276 25.48 12.99 22.84
C THR A 276 25.15 12.18 24.08
N ILE A 277 25.06 10.86 23.92
CA ILE A 277 24.69 9.90 24.96
C ILE A 277 25.87 8.96 25.19
N GLU A 278 26.36 8.87 26.43
CA GLU A 278 27.33 7.83 26.79
C GLU A 278 26.65 6.45 26.76
N VAL A 279 27.31 5.45 26.17
CA VAL A 279 26.78 4.10 26.01
C VAL A 279 27.77 3.02 26.45
N SER A 280 27.27 1.80 26.69
CA SER A 280 28.08 0.58 26.75
C SER A 280 27.47 -0.45 25.82
N ASN A 281 28.22 -0.87 24.80
CA ASN A 281 27.77 -1.83 23.80
C ASN A 281 28.20 -3.25 24.16
N GLY A 282 28.04 -4.18 23.21
CA GLY A 282 28.41 -5.58 23.32
C GLY A 282 29.89 -5.80 23.65
N ALA A 283 30.15 -6.70 24.60
CA ALA A 283 31.50 -6.97 25.11
C ALA A 283 32.48 -7.55 24.07
N ALA A 284 31.97 -8.09 22.97
CA ALA A 284 32.75 -8.70 21.89
C ALA A 284 33.74 -9.80 22.37
N ASN A 285 33.38 -10.51 23.45
CA ASN A 285 34.12 -11.69 23.89
C ASN A 285 33.77 -12.91 23.01
N ARG A 286 32.59 -12.89 22.40
CA ARG A 286 32.03 -13.93 21.52
C ARG A 286 31.23 -13.24 20.42
N ARG A 287 31.12 -13.86 19.25
CA ARG A 287 30.36 -13.28 18.13
C ARG A 287 28.95 -12.82 18.53
N PHE A 288 28.23 -13.57 19.36
CA PHE A 288 26.85 -13.21 19.71
C PHE A 288 26.75 -11.98 20.64
N ASP A 289 27.80 -11.70 21.44
CA ASP A 289 27.84 -10.52 22.32
C ASP A 289 28.61 -9.35 21.69
N THR A 290 28.90 -9.43 20.39
CA THR A 290 29.36 -8.30 19.56
C THR A 290 28.12 -7.59 19.00
N THR A 291 27.96 -6.29 19.28
CA THR A 291 26.94 -5.43 18.66
C THR A 291 27.14 -5.38 17.14
N THR A 292 26.07 -5.46 16.36
CA THR A 292 26.17 -5.45 14.90
C THR A 292 26.52 -4.08 14.34
N THR A 293 27.36 -4.06 13.31
CA THR A 293 27.67 -2.89 12.48
C THR A 293 26.71 -2.85 11.29
N GLY A 294 26.08 -1.70 11.06
CA GLY A 294 25.10 -1.48 10.00
C GLY A 294 24.01 -0.48 10.36
N THR A 295 23.11 -0.25 9.41
CA THR A 295 21.91 0.56 9.57
C THR A 295 20.81 -0.26 10.23
N HIS A 296 20.43 0.13 11.44
CA HIS A 296 19.31 -0.47 12.17
C HIS A 296 18.10 0.45 12.09
N VAL A 297 17.02 -0.02 11.49
CA VAL A 297 15.72 0.64 11.59
C VAL A 297 15.10 0.28 12.93
N LEU A 298 14.78 1.29 13.73
CA LEU A 298 14.22 1.11 15.06
C LEU A 298 12.78 0.57 14.98
N MET A 299 12.50 -0.50 15.71
CA MET A 299 11.24 -1.25 15.62
C MET A 299 10.33 -0.92 16.81
N GLU A 300 9.87 -1.94 17.56
CA GLU A 300 8.98 -1.74 18.70
C GLU A 300 9.70 -1.12 19.90
N ARG A 301 8.90 -0.43 20.71
CA ARG A 301 9.32 0.22 21.95
C ARG A 301 8.55 -0.37 23.12
N TYR A 302 9.26 -0.70 24.19
CA TYR A 302 8.71 -1.25 25.43
C TYR A 302 9.13 -0.41 26.63
N GLU A 303 8.17 0.17 27.36
CA GLU A 303 8.47 0.86 28.62
C GLU A 303 9.10 -0.10 29.64
N GLN A 304 8.66 -1.35 29.66
CA GLN A 304 9.19 -2.45 30.45
C GLN A 304 9.25 -3.71 29.59
N LEU A 305 10.37 -4.42 29.63
CA LEU A 305 10.57 -5.66 28.90
C LEU A 305 11.41 -6.63 29.74
N THR A 306 10.94 -7.87 29.85
CA THR A 306 11.79 -8.99 30.31
C THR A 306 12.51 -9.56 29.09
N MET A 307 13.81 -9.29 28.99
CA MET A 307 14.66 -9.85 27.94
C MET A 307 15.11 -11.25 28.35
N ASP A 308 14.63 -12.26 27.63
CA ASP A 308 14.97 -13.67 27.83
C ASP A 308 15.78 -14.19 26.64
N SER A 309 17.04 -14.55 26.87
CA SER A 309 17.94 -15.02 25.81
C SER A 309 17.44 -16.27 25.08
N SER A 310 16.54 -17.05 25.69
CA SER A 310 15.97 -18.24 25.05
C SER A 310 15.04 -17.90 23.88
N THR A 311 14.45 -16.71 23.89
CA THR A 311 13.62 -16.19 22.78
C THR A 311 14.42 -15.95 21.51
N VAL A 312 15.73 -15.74 21.63
CA VAL A 312 16.67 -15.55 20.53
C VAL A 312 17.61 -16.75 20.36
N GLY A 313 17.21 -17.91 20.88
CA GLY A 313 17.89 -19.18 20.63
C GLY A 313 19.09 -19.47 21.54
N ILE A 314 19.27 -18.75 22.65
CA ILE A 314 20.29 -19.04 23.68
C ILE A 314 19.60 -19.65 24.92
N PRO A 315 19.65 -20.99 25.08
CA PRO A 315 18.98 -21.67 26.19
C PRO A 315 19.43 -21.16 27.56
N SER A 316 18.55 -21.26 28.57
CA SER A 316 18.79 -20.73 29.92
C SER A 316 20.03 -21.31 30.61
N ASP A 317 20.47 -22.51 30.23
CA ASP A 317 21.64 -23.20 30.77
C ASP A 317 22.93 -22.98 29.93
N ALA A 318 22.83 -22.27 28.80
CA ALA A 318 23.97 -21.98 27.94
C ALA A 318 24.86 -20.85 28.49
N PRO A 319 26.18 -20.89 28.24
CA PRO A 319 27.05 -19.77 28.56
C PRO A 319 26.61 -18.49 27.86
N GLY A 320 26.29 -17.45 28.63
CA GLY A 320 25.77 -16.19 28.08
C GLY A 320 24.25 -16.07 28.09
N SER A 321 23.54 -17.02 28.69
CA SER A 321 22.12 -16.86 28.97
C SER A 321 21.87 -15.65 29.86
N TYR A 322 20.74 -14.99 29.64
CA TYR A 322 20.29 -13.87 30.45
C TYR A 322 18.77 -13.88 30.56
N LEU A 323 18.29 -13.43 31.70
CA LEU A 323 16.90 -13.12 31.97
C LEU A 323 16.90 -11.83 32.78
N VAL A 324 16.63 -10.71 32.12
CA VAL A 324 16.76 -9.38 32.73
C VAL A 324 15.51 -8.55 32.48
N ASP A 325 15.03 -7.89 33.53
CA ASP A 325 13.97 -6.89 33.40
C ASP A 325 14.64 -5.54 33.13
N VAL A 326 14.25 -4.90 32.04
CA VAL A 326 14.77 -3.59 31.63
C VAL A 326 13.63 -2.61 31.37
N GLN A 327 13.98 -1.33 31.35
CA GLN A 327 13.05 -0.24 31.04
C GLN A 327 13.49 0.51 29.78
N TYR A 328 12.54 1.18 29.15
CA TYR A 328 12.75 2.05 27.99
C TYR A 328 13.56 1.35 26.88
N ALA A 329 13.10 0.16 26.50
CA ALA A 329 13.75 -0.66 25.50
C ALA A 329 13.23 -0.31 24.11
N VAL A 330 14.13 0.04 23.20
CA VAL A 330 13.88 0.23 21.77
C VAL A 330 14.58 -0.90 21.02
N ARG A 331 13.81 -1.68 20.25
CA ARG A 331 14.35 -2.82 19.52
C ARG A 331 15.09 -2.37 18.27
N THR A 332 16.27 -2.97 18.03
CA THR A 332 17.11 -2.68 16.85
C THR A 332 17.28 -3.88 15.93
N SER A 333 16.99 -5.11 16.40
CA SER A 333 17.09 -6.33 15.58
C SER A 333 16.14 -7.45 16.02
N ASN A 334 15.91 -8.42 15.13
CA ASN A 334 15.23 -9.66 15.48
C ASN A 334 16.11 -10.63 16.29
N SER A 335 17.43 -10.48 16.27
CA SER A 335 18.39 -11.27 17.04
C SER A 335 18.51 -10.85 18.50
N GLY A 336 17.75 -9.83 18.93
CA GLY A 336 17.63 -9.41 20.33
C GLY A 336 18.54 -8.26 20.74
N GLU A 337 18.98 -7.44 19.78
CA GLU A 337 19.65 -6.17 20.11
C GLU A 337 18.61 -5.08 20.39
N PHE A 338 18.89 -4.31 21.44
CA PHE A 338 18.05 -3.21 21.92
C PHE A 338 18.93 -2.06 22.41
N VAL A 339 18.41 -0.85 22.30
CA VAL A 339 18.84 0.30 23.11
C VAL A 339 17.97 0.34 24.36
N HIS A 340 18.54 0.28 25.57
CA HIS A 340 17.72 0.22 26.78
C HIS A 340 18.40 0.78 28.03
N GLU A 341 17.60 1.03 29.07
CA GLU A 341 18.08 1.43 30.39
C GLU A 341 18.88 0.31 31.07
N ALA A 342 20.07 0.65 31.55
CA ALA A 342 20.96 -0.26 32.24
C ALA A 342 21.88 0.50 33.20
N SER A 343 21.33 1.36 34.07
CA SER A 343 22.12 2.16 35.02
C SER A 343 22.91 1.32 36.02
N TYR A 344 22.63 0.02 36.13
CA TYR A 344 23.45 -0.94 36.86
C TYR A 344 24.83 -1.16 36.22
N ASN A 345 24.99 -0.87 34.93
CA ASN A 345 26.23 -1.01 34.18
C ASN A 345 27.15 0.19 34.44
N GLY A 346 28.12 0.00 35.34
CA GLY A 346 29.10 1.03 35.68
C GLY A 346 30.12 1.37 34.58
N ASN A 347 30.06 0.72 33.42
CA ASN A 347 31.01 0.92 32.32
C ASN A 347 30.50 1.87 31.21
N ILE A 348 29.25 2.34 31.30
CA ILE A 348 28.67 3.30 30.33
C ILE A 348 29.60 4.51 30.17
N GLY A 349 29.97 4.81 28.91
CA GLY A 349 30.93 5.86 28.54
C GLY A 349 32.41 5.49 28.68
N SER A 350 32.74 4.22 28.97
CA SER A 350 34.15 3.82 29.23
C SER A 350 34.55 2.43 28.73
N ALA A 351 33.62 1.47 28.65
CA ALA A 351 33.88 0.15 28.09
C ALA A 351 32.59 -0.53 27.62
N ASN A 352 32.70 -1.43 26.64
CA ASN A 352 31.61 -2.26 26.14
C ASN A 352 31.54 -3.57 26.95
N THR A 353 30.38 -3.85 27.54
CA THR A 353 30.22 -4.96 28.51
C THR A 353 28.86 -5.68 28.44
N SER A 354 28.00 -5.32 27.49
CA SER A 354 26.68 -5.94 27.34
C SER A 354 26.75 -7.26 26.55
N ASN A 355 25.60 -7.91 26.37
CA ASN A 355 25.44 -9.08 25.50
C ASN A 355 25.09 -8.73 24.04
N GLY A 356 25.36 -7.49 23.60
CA GLY A 356 25.06 -6.98 22.26
C GLY A 356 24.21 -5.70 22.29
N CYS A 357 23.37 -5.53 23.30
CA CYS A 357 22.55 -4.34 23.49
C CYS A 357 23.36 -3.06 23.73
N THR A 358 22.78 -1.90 23.43
CA THR A 358 23.32 -0.58 23.77
C THR A 358 22.73 -0.14 25.10
N ASN A 359 23.56 -0.10 26.14
CA ASN A 359 23.17 0.24 27.51
C ASN A 359 23.27 1.75 27.74
N LEU A 360 22.17 2.36 28.19
CA LEU A 360 22.04 3.77 28.52
C LEU A 360 21.76 3.98 30.02
N ARG A 361 22.06 5.17 30.53
CA ARG A 361 21.58 5.59 31.86
C ARG A 361 20.09 5.94 31.78
N MET A 362 19.40 5.86 32.91
CA MET A 362 17.95 6.11 33.03
C MET A 362 17.45 7.35 32.29
N ASP A 363 18.08 8.51 32.52
CA ASP A 363 17.63 9.77 31.92
C ASP A 363 17.86 9.81 30.40
N ASP A 364 18.91 9.17 29.90
CA ASP A 364 19.19 9.06 28.46
C ASP A 364 18.26 8.03 27.80
N ALA A 365 18.07 6.86 28.44
CA ALA A 365 17.22 5.79 27.92
C ALA A 365 15.77 6.24 27.80
N ARG A 366 15.25 6.91 28.84
CA ARG A 366 13.91 7.50 28.81
C ARG A 366 13.78 8.54 27.72
N TRP A 367 14.75 9.45 27.62
CA TRP A 367 14.70 10.49 26.61
C TRP A 367 14.76 9.90 25.20
N PHE A 368 15.64 8.93 24.95
CA PHE A 368 15.72 8.24 23.66
C PHE A 368 14.39 7.57 23.34
N PHE A 369 13.85 6.78 24.26
CA PHE A 369 12.55 6.12 24.13
C PHE A 369 11.39 7.10 23.83
N ASP A 370 11.31 8.21 24.56
CA ASP A 370 10.25 9.21 24.43
C ASP A 370 10.34 9.97 23.10
N ASN A 371 11.53 10.04 22.48
CA ASN A 371 11.77 10.73 21.22
C ASN A 371 11.79 9.79 20.01
N THR A 372 12.08 8.51 20.16
CA THR A 372 12.12 7.58 19.03
C THR A 372 10.74 7.27 18.46
N LEU A 373 10.63 7.32 17.14
CA LEU A 373 9.56 6.73 16.34
C LEU A 373 10.00 5.38 15.79
N MET A 374 9.03 4.50 15.54
CA MET A 374 9.25 3.30 14.74
C MET A 374 9.67 3.76 13.34
N GLY A 375 10.76 3.23 12.79
CA GLY A 375 11.31 3.68 11.51
C GLY A 375 12.48 4.67 11.62
N ASP A 376 12.79 5.20 12.81
CA ASP A 376 14.00 6.01 13.02
C ASP A 376 15.27 5.17 12.81
N ILE A 377 16.41 5.82 12.57
CA ILE A 377 17.66 5.13 12.22
C ILE A 377 18.64 5.11 13.38
N LEU A 378 19.27 3.96 13.60
CA LEU A 378 20.52 3.82 14.35
C LEU A 378 21.61 3.25 13.42
N ASP A 379 22.55 4.10 13.00
CA ASP A 379 23.74 3.69 12.24
C ASP A 379 24.87 3.34 13.21
N THR A 380 25.36 2.10 13.11
CA THR A 380 26.37 1.56 14.02
C THR A 380 27.60 1.13 13.24
N THR A 381 28.78 1.53 13.72
CA THR A 381 30.06 1.13 13.12
C THR A 381 31.07 0.66 14.16
N GLY A 382 32.19 0.10 13.70
CA GLY A 382 33.34 -0.19 14.56
C GLY A 382 33.38 -1.60 15.17
N THR A 383 32.57 -2.54 14.66
CA THR A 383 32.63 -3.97 15.03
C THR A 383 32.90 -4.85 13.81
N ASP A 384 33.29 -6.10 14.04
CA ASP A 384 33.55 -7.11 13.01
C ASP A 384 32.34 -8.01 12.70
N ARG A 385 31.18 -7.70 13.29
CA ARG A 385 29.92 -8.41 13.08
C ARG A 385 28.98 -7.53 12.29
N GLU A 386 28.75 -7.87 11.03
CA GLU A 386 27.78 -7.16 10.18
C GLU A 386 26.35 -7.46 10.60
N PHE A 387 25.48 -6.44 10.51
CA PHE A 387 24.04 -6.59 10.68
C PHE A 387 23.47 -7.27 9.44
N GLU A 388 22.82 -8.41 9.63
CA GLU A 388 22.22 -9.18 8.55
C GLU A 388 20.96 -8.48 7.99
N TRP A 389 20.81 -8.46 6.66
CA TRP A 389 19.74 -7.68 6.01
C TRP A 389 18.32 -8.17 6.32
N ASP A 390 18.19 -9.45 6.69
CA ASP A 390 16.95 -10.14 7.03
C ASP A 390 16.73 -10.27 8.55
N ASN A 391 17.56 -9.61 9.37
CA ASN A 391 17.48 -9.65 10.83
C ASN A 391 16.56 -8.56 11.38
N GLY A 392 15.27 -8.65 11.06
CA GLY A 392 14.30 -7.59 11.33
C GLY A 392 14.20 -6.69 10.12
N TRP A 393 14.29 -5.37 10.32
CA TRP A 393 14.22 -4.40 9.23
C TRP A 393 15.60 -3.95 8.74
N GLY A 394 16.53 -4.89 8.62
CA GLY A 394 17.88 -4.67 8.08
C GLY A 394 17.93 -4.41 6.57
N TYR A 395 16.82 -3.98 5.96
CA TYR A 395 16.68 -3.88 4.50
C TYR A 395 17.66 -2.88 3.85
N TRP A 396 18.09 -1.87 4.62
CA TRP A 396 19.09 -0.88 4.21
C TRP A 396 20.53 -1.41 4.12
N GLN A 397 20.75 -2.66 4.54
CA GLN A 397 22.03 -3.33 4.38
C GLN A 397 22.29 -3.76 2.93
N LYS A 398 21.21 -3.94 2.14
CA LYS A 398 21.31 -4.15 0.70
C LYS A 398 21.47 -2.82 -0.01
N SER A 399 22.41 -2.76 -0.95
CA SER A 399 22.44 -1.67 -1.93
C SER A 399 21.13 -1.61 -2.72
N TRP A 400 20.87 -0.47 -3.36
CA TRP A 400 19.67 -0.32 -4.18
C TRP A 400 19.61 -1.36 -5.31
N ASP A 401 20.73 -1.62 -5.99
CA ASP A 401 20.82 -2.64 -7.04
C ASP A 401 20.45 -4.04 -6.49
N GLU A 402 20.99 -4.43 -5.32
CA GLU A 402 20.65 -5.72 -4.67
C GLU A 402 19.21 -5.78 -4.15
N TRP A 403 18.61 -4.63 -3.85
CA TRP A 403 17.20 -4.53 -3.49
C TRP A 403 16.31 -4.77 -4.71
N MET A 404 16.66 -4.19 -5.86
CA MET A 404 15.93 -4.35 -7.10
C MET A 404 15.94 -5.80 -7.61
N GLU A 405 16.98 -6.60 -7.31
CA GLU A 405 17.01 -8.03 -7.66
C GLU A 405 15.84 -8.86 -7.07
N GLY A 406 15.16 -8.36 -6.03
CA GLY A 406 13.97 -9.00 -5.47
C GLY A 406 12.64 -8.35 -5.87
N SER A 407 12.66 -7.29 -6.67
CA SER A 407 11.48 -6.71 -7.32
C SER A 407 11.16 -7.51 -8.57
N VAL A 408 9.91 -7.95 -8.73
CA VAL A 408 9.52 -8.75 -9.90
C VAL A 408 9.18 -7.86 -11.10
N THR A 409 8.81 -6.60 -10.85
CA THR A 409 8.52 -5.62 -11.91
C THR A 409 9.78 -5.01 -12.50
N GLU A 410 10.93 -5.17 -11.85
CA GLU A 410 12.26 -4.65 -12.24
C GLU A 410 12.29 -3.13 -12.50
N THR A 411 11.23 -2.41 -12.13
CA THR A 411 11.06 -0.99 -12.39
C THR A 411 10.65 -0.29 -11.10
N PRO A 412 11.42 0.69 -10.61
CA PRO A 412 11.03 1.47 -9.45
C PRO A 412 9.69 2.18 -9.68
N GLN A 413 8.84 2.15 -8.68
CA GLN A 413 7.66 3.03 -8.61
C GLN A 413 8.14 4.44 -8.29
N THR A 414 7.62 5.42 -9.04
CA THR A 414 7.69 6.82 -8.62
C THR A 414 6.42 7.09 -7.82
N THR A 415 6.55 7.57 -6.57
CA THR A 415 5.42 7.69 -5.61
C THR A 415 4.33 8.71 -5.99
N THR A 416 4.36 9.22 -7.22
CA THR A 416 3.40 10.16 -7.80
C THR A 416 2.71 9.62 -9.06
N TYR A 417 3.21 8.53 -9.67
CA TYR A 417 2.79 8.07 -11.01
C TYR A 417 2.23 6.64 -11.07
N GLY A 418 1.80 6.06 -9.95
CA GLY A 418 1.18 4.74 -9.96
C GLY A 418 2.19 3.60 -10.18
N THR A 419 1.68 2.38 -10.38
CA THR A 419 2.50 1.19 -10.61
C THR A 419 2.88 1.03 -12.09
N PRO A 420 4.01 0.37 -12.41
CA PRO A 420 4.57 0.36 -13.77
C PRO A 420 3.92 -0.64 -14.74
N GLY A 421 2.98 -1.47 -14.30
CA GLY A 421 2.48 -2.60 -15.10
C GLY A 421 1.02 -2.97 -14.84
N SER A 422 0.49 -3.84 -15.70
CA SER A 422 -0.90 -4.32 -15.61
C SER A 422 -1.13 -5.17 -14.36
N VAL A 423 -2.32 -5.02 -13.76
CA VAL A 423 -2.81 -5.84 -12.64
C VAL A 423 -3.63 -7.05 -13.11
N HIS A 424 -4.00 -7.10 -14.39
CA HIS A 424 -4.83 -8.16 -14.96
C HIS A 424 -4.05 -9.45 -15.17
N GLY A 425 -4.76 -10.55 -15.38
CA GLY A 425 -4.15 -11.84 -15.72
C GLY A 425 -3.30 -11.76 -16.99
N GLU A 426 -2.26 -12.60 -17.09
CA GLU A 426 -1.47 -12.70 -18.31
C GLU A 426 -2.34 -13.17 -19.49
N ASP A 427 -2.13 -12.58 -20.67
CA ASP A 427 -2.84 -12.92 -21.91
C ASP A 427 -4.37 -12.63 -21.92
N LEU A 428 -4.87 -11.71 -21.07
CA LEU A 428 -6.28 -11.28 -20.99
C LEU A 428 -6.61 -9.89 -21.56
#